data_AF-A0A1I7UKT0-F1
#
_entry.id   AF-A0A1I7UKT0-F1
#
_cell.length_a   1.000
_cell.length_b   1.000
_cell.length_c   1.000
_cell.angle_alpha   90.00
_cell.angle_beta   90.00
_cell.angle_gamma   90.00
#
_symmetry.space_group_name_H-M   'P 1'
#
loop_
_entity.id
_entity.type
_entity.pdbx_description
1 polymer ?
#
loop_
_entity_poly.entity_id
_entity_poly.type
_entity_poly.pdbx_seq_one_letter_code
_entity_poly.pdbx_strand_id
1 'polypeptide(L)'
;MSDRHKCAHSGICFFENARENLETNSFPLMPIGTIGGIDDWFLTMKREIRNDLIFFVPFVQTLEHKPRVICRNYFCFLKDDGSPGLKWRGRGHVTPGIGIAGSGKSMEDWLTGGFLTNGGITVEYGFQIDGILDRTGIWTFNFNDRMFDSLNALEFLKFAANHNISNVIQLVDQEAKWDSGIFLGLFPDAIEFGLQHWLADFLEKQKTSEDLAWKLEKVDMKKMSGESMKKCVKRFFELELMDKGSSFYE
;
A
#
# COMPACT_ATOMS: atom_id res chain seq x y z
N MET A 1 4.23 3.69 14.02
CA MET A 1 4.69 2.95 12.82
C MET A 1 4.87 3.94 11.69
N SER A 2 5.99 3.91 10.96
CA SER A 2 6.20 4.82 9.81
C SER A 2 5.22 4.47 8.68
N ASP A 3 4.69 5.51 8.02
CA ASP A 3 3.74 5.38 6.91
C ASP A 3 4.31 4.66 5.69
N ARG A 4 5.64 4.53 5.60
CA ARG A 4 6.34 3.84 4.51
C ARG A 4 6.00 2.36 4.38
N HIS A 5 5.59 1.71 5.48
CA HIS A 5 5.23 0.28 5.48
C HIS A 5 3.97 -0.04 4.66
N LYS A 6 3.26 1.00 4.20
CA LYS A 6 2.09 0.86 3.32
C LYS A 6 2.45 0.69 1.85
N CYS A 7 3.67 1.06 1.44
CA CYS A 7 4.14 0.83 0.09
C CYS A 7 4.90 -0.49 0.04
N ALA A 8 4.74 -1.25 -1.05
CA ALA A 8 5.45 -2.50 -1.24
C ALA A 8 6.98 -2.29 -1.31
N HIS A 9 7.40 -1.15 -1.87
CA HIS A 9 8.80 -0.75 -1.89
C HIS A 9 8.99 0.54 -1.09
N SER A 10 9.91 0.54 -0.14
CA SER A 10 10.21 1.71 0.68
C SER A 10 11.64 1.70 1.17
N GLY A 11 12.17 2.90 1.43
CA GLY A 11 13.55 3.04 1.84
C GLY A 11 13.89 4.46 2.28
N ILE A 12 15.18 4.65 2.55
CA ILE A 12 15.77 5.95 2.82
C ILE A 12 16.86 6.17 1.78
N CYS A 13 16.86 7.34 1.16
CA CYS A 13 17.86 7.77 0.20
C CYS A 13 18.58 9.00 0.73
N PHE A 14 19.91 9.02 0.61
CA PHE A 14 20.74 10.15 1.01
C PHE A 14 21.41 10.75 -0.21
N PHE A 15 21.23 12.06 -0.40
CA PHE A 15 21.87 12.84 -1.45
C PHE A 15 23.00 13.67 -0.84
N GLU A 16 24.24 13.27 -1.09
CA GLU A 16 25.43 14.00 -0.69
C GLU A 16 25.57 15.35 -1.41
N ASN A 17 26.43 16.22 -0.89
CA ASN A 17 26.76 17.52 -1.50
C ASN A 17 25.52 18.32 -1.91
N ALA A 18 24.51 18.36 -1.02
CA ALA A 18 23.19 18.88 -1.36
C ALA A 18 23.25 20.34 -1.83
N ARG A 19 24.10 21.17 -1.21
CA ARG A 19 24.26 22.57 -1.63
C ARG A 19 24.71 22.69 -3.09
N GLU A 20 25.76 21.98 -3.47
CA GLU A 20 26.26 21.98 -4.85
C GLU A 20 25.16 21.50 -5.80
N ASN A 21 24.52 20.37 -5.48
CA ASN A 21 23.44 19.81 -6.30
C ASN A 21 22.22 20.73 -6.45
N LEU A 22 21.88 21.51 -5.42
CA LEU A 22 20.82 22.52 -5.48
C LEU A 22 21.20 23.69 -6.39
N GLU A 23 22.46 24.13 -6.35
CA GLU A 23 22.97 25.26 -7.15
C GLU A 23 23.09 24.89 -8.64
N THR A 24 23.60 23.70 -8.94
CA THR A 24 23.88 23.22 -10.30
C THR A 24 22.73 22.42 -10.93
N ASN A 25 21.72 22.05 -10.13
CA ASN A 25 20.64 21.14 -10.52
C ASN A 25 21.18 19.78 -11.05
N SER A 26 22.18 19.21 -10.37
CA SER A 26 22.89 18.00 -10.80
C SER A 26 22.65 16.77 -9.92
N PHE A 27 21.47 16.67 -9.29
CA PHE A 27 21.18 15.53 -8.41
C PHE A 27 21.32 14.18 -9.13
N PRO A 28 22.00 13.20 -8.50
CA PRO A 28 22.19 11.88 -9.11
C PRO A 28 20.88 11.10 -9.21
N LEU A 29 20.88 10.09 -10.08
CA LEU A 29 19.85 9.06 -10.13
C LEU A 29 20.19 7.96 -9.14
N MET A 30 19.38 7.81 -8.11
CA MET A 30 19.58 6.79 -7.07
C MET A 30 18.75 5.56 -7.41
N PRO A 31 19.34 4.40 -7.71
CA PRO A 31 18.59 3.21 -8.05
C PRO A 31 17.77 2.74 -6.86
N ILE A 32 16.48 2.51 -7.08
CA ILE A 32 15.56 1.93 -6.10
C ILE A 32 15.09 0.52 -6.53
N GLY A 33 15.73 -0.04 -7.56
CA GLY A 33 15.59 -1.45 -7.94
C GLY A 33 14.33 -1.79 -8.74
N THR A 34 13.86 -3.01 -8.55
CA THR A 34 12.73 -3.60 -9.25
C THR A 34 11.45 -3.40 -8.45
N ILE A 35 10.43 -2.80 -9.07
CA ILE A 35 9.14 -2.54 -8.43
C ILE A 35 8.05 -2.93 -9.42
N GLY A 36 7.12 -3.76 -8.98
CA GLY A 36 6.03 -4.28 -9.79
C GLY A 36 6.48 -5.18 -10.94
N GLY A 37 7.61 -5.87 -10.75
CA GLY A 37 8.24 -6.68 -11.81
C GLY A 37 8.86 -5.85 -12.93
N ILE A 38 9.07 -4.55 -12.68
CA ILE A 38 9.67 -3.61 -13.62
C ILE A 38 11.00 -3.16 -13.00
N ASP A 39 12.12 -3.45 -13.64
CA ASP A 39 13.47 -3.10 -13.18
C ASP A 39 13.75 -1.59 -13.26
N ASP A 40 14.96 -1.13 -12.99
CA ASP A 40 15.49 0.21 -13.29
C ASP A 40 14.63 1.42 -12.83
N TRP A 41 14.06 1.35 -11.64
CA TRP A 41 13.47 2.54 -11.02
C TRP A 41 14.54 3.38 -10.35
N PHE A 42 14.40 4.71 -10.46
CA PHE A 42 15.32 5.66 -9.87
C PHE A 42 14.56 6.72 -9.07
N LEU A 43 15.14 7.12 -7.94
CA LEU A 43 14.76 8.31 -7.18
C LEU A 43 15.79 9.41 -7.45
N THR A 44 15.32 10.63 -7.68
CA THR A 44 16.16 11.82 -7.82
C THR A 44 15.44 13.05 -7.27
N MET A 45 16.06 14.22 -7.38
CA MET A 45 15.42 15.50 -7.10
C MET A 45 15.25 16.27 -8.41
N LYS A 46 14.04 16.76 -8.65
CA LYS A 46 13.72 17.56 -9.84
C LYS A 46 13.52 19.01 -9.44
N ARG A 47 14.14 19.92 -10.19
CA ARG A 47 13.87 21.36 -10.10
C ARG A 47 12.54 21.68 -10.77
N GLU A 48 11.68 22.40 -10.06
CA GLU A 48 10.42 22.94 -10.56
C GLU A 48 10.34 24.44 -10.28
N ILE A 49 9.64 25.17 -11.15
CA ILE A 49 9.36 26.59 -10.96
C ILE A 49 7.87 26.72 -10.69
N ARG A 50 7.51 27.28 -9.55
CA ARG A 50 6.11 27.51 -9.13
C ARG A 50 5.98 28.93 -8.60
N ASN A 51 5.13 29.75 -9.21
CA ASN A 51 4.95 31.16 -8.85
C ASN A 51 6.29 31.92 -8.75
N ASP A 52 7.14 31.77 -9.77
CA ASP A 52 8.49 32.36 -9.86
C ASP A 52 9.50 31.92 -8.80
N LEU A 53 9.13 30.99 -7.92
CA LEU A 53 10.01 30.39 -6.93
C LEU A 53 10.53 29.02 -7.41
N ILE A 54 11.80 28.75 -7.10
CA ILE A 54 12.46 27.48 -7.41
C ILE A 54 12.21 26.49 -6.27
N PHE A 55 11.67 25.33 -6.61
CA PHE A 55 11.48 24.20 -5.71
C PHE A 55 12.28 23.00 -6.17
N PHE A 56 12.73 22.19 -5.21
CA PHE A 56 13.27 20.86 -5.49
C PHE A 56 12.34 19.81 -4.91
N VAL A 57 11.82 18.94 -5.77
CA VAL A 57 10.85 17.90 -5.44
C VAL A 57 11.52 16.52 -5.53
N PRO A 58 11.19 15.57 -4.66
CA PRO A 58 11.60 14.19 -4.86
C PRO A 58 10.82 13.62 -6.06
N PHE A 59 11.51 12.85 -6.89
CA PHE A 59 10.98 12.40 -8.18
C PHE A 59 11.36 10.95 -8.44
N VAL A 60 10.36 10.08 -8.62
CA VAL A 60 10.57 8.67 -9.01
C VAL A 60 10.30 8.52 -10.50
N GLN A 61 11.23 7.89 -11.21
CA GLN A 61 11.14 7.71 -12.65
C GLN A 61 11.73 6.39 -13.14
N THR A 62 11.43 6.09 -14.39
CA THR A 62 12.04 5.02 -15.18
C THR A 62 12.76 5.61 -16.38
N LEU A 63 13.67 4.84 -16.98
CA LEU A 63 14.19 5.12 -18.33
C LEU A 63 13.14 4.82 -19.42
N GLU A 64 13.37 5.31 -20.64
CA GLU A 64 12.37 5.61 -21.69
C GLU A 64 11.51 4.45 -22.25
N HIS A 65 11.63 3.21 -21.77
CA HIS A 65 11.02 2.03 -22.41
C HIS A 65 10.05 1.23 -21.54
N LYS A 66 9.51 1.83 -20.49
CA LYS A 66 8.70 1.10 -19.49
C LYS A 66 7.20 1.33 -19.64
N PRO A 67 6.35 0.38 -19.21
CA PRO A 67 4.90 0.49 -19.39
C PRO A 67 4.32 1.65 -18.60
N ARG A 68 3.13 2.10 -19.00
CA ARG A 68 2.36 3.08 -18.22
C ARG A 68 1.86 2.41 -16.95
N VAL A 69 2.08 3.03 -15.80
CA VAL A 69 1.66 2.46 -14.52
C VAL A 69 0.79 3.44 -13.74
N ILE A 70 -0.17 2.91 -12.98
CA ILE A 70 -0.84 3.63 -11.90
C ILE A 70 -0.06 3.33 -10.65
N CYS A 71 0.36 4.37 -9.94
CA CYS A 71 1.20 4.21 -8.78
C CYS A 71 0.76 5.13 -7.64
N ARG A 72 1.27 4.81 -6.47
CA ARG A 72 1.20 5.61 -5.26
C ARG A 72 2.60 5.85 -4.78
N ASN A 73 2.78 7.00 -4.16
CA ASN A 73 4.05 7.38 -3.60
C ASN A 73 3.87 8.03 -2.25
N TYR A 74 4.90 7.91 -1.46
CA TYR A 74 5.10 8.57 -0.19
C TYR A 74 6.48 9.20 -0.24
N PHE A 75 6.58 10.45 0.19
CA PHE A 75 7.85 11.11 0.36
C PHE A 75 7.85 11.90 1.66
N CYS A 76 8.97 11.87 2.36
CA CYS A 76 9.22 12.68 3.53
C CYS A 76 10.70 13.06 3.58
N PHE A 77 10.97 14.36 3.69
CA PHE A 77 12.31 14.85 3.96
C PHE A 77 12.59 14.75 5.45
N LEU A 78 13.67 14.09 5.84
CA LEU A 78 14.08 14.03 7.24
C LEU A 78 14.88 15.27 7.61
N LYS A 79 14.68 15.76 8.83
CA LYS A 79 15.49 16.82 9.42
C LYS A 79 16.81 16.28 9.95
N ASP A 80 17.72 17.18 10.29
CA ASP A 80 19.02 16.91 10.90
C ASP A 80 18.95 16.13 12.22
N ASP A 81 17.90 16.34 13.01
CA ASP A 81 17.59 15.57 14.22
C ASP A 81 16.96 14.19 13.93
N GLY A 82 16.78 13.83 12.66
CA GLY A 82 16.13 12.60 12.20
C GLY A 82 14.60 12.63 12.26
N SER A 83 13.99 13.72 12.71
CA SER A 83 12.54 13.85 12.76
C SER A 83 11.95 14.00 11.34
N PRO A 84 10.73 13.47 11.10
CA PRO A 84 10.10 13.59 9.79
C PRO A 84 9.63 15.02 9.54
N GLY A 85 9.98 15.56 8.37
CA GLY A 85 9.43 16.80 7.84
C GLY A 85 8.01 16.63 7.28
N LEU A 86 7.65 17.50 6.34
CA LEU A 86 6.35 17.42 5.66
C LEU A 86 6.25 16.09 4.89
N LYS A 87 5.20 15.33 5.21
CA LYS A 87 4.87 14.08 4.53
C LYS A 87 3.97 14.39 3.33
N TRP A 88 4.33 13.84 2.19
CA TRP A 88 3.50 13.88 1.00
C TRP A 88 3.01 12.46 0.70
N ARG A 89 1.74 12.35 0.31
CA ARG A 89 1.17 11.15 -0.29
C ARG A 89 0.32 11.53 -1.49
N GLY A 90 0.24 10.61 -2.42
CA GLY A 90 -0.60 10.79 -3.59
C GLY A 90 -0.49 9.62 -4.53
N ARG A 91 -1.25 9.76 -5.60
CA ARG A 91 -1.50 8.76 -6.61
C ARG A 91 -1.38 9.42 -7.97
N GLY A 92 -0.81 8.71 -8.93
CA GLY A 92 -0.63 9.25 -10.25
C GLY A 92 -0.31 8.19 -11.29
N HIS A 93 -0.22 8.65 -12.53
CA HIS A 93 0.21 7.83 -13.65
C HIS A 93 1.68 8.13 -13.94
N VAL A 94 2.48 7.08 -14.07
CA VAL A 94 3.84 7.17 -14.62
C VAL A 94 3.79 6.64 -16.03
N THR A 95 4.38 7.37 -16.96
CA THR A 95 4.48 7.00 -18.38
C THR A 95 5.92 7.17 -18.84
N PRO A 96 6.34 6.62 -20.00
CA PRO A 96 7.68 6.85 -20.52
C PRO A 96 8.07 8.34 -20.50
N GLY A 97 9.18 8.67 -19.83
CA GLY A 97 9.66 10.04 -19.69
C GLY A 97 8.90 10.93 -18.68
N ILE A 98 7.81 10.45 -18.08
CA ILE A 98 7.01 11.17 -17.08
C ILE A 98 6.93 10.33 -15.80
N GLY A 99 7.81 10.64 -14.85
CA GLY A 99 7.78 10.11 -13.49
C GLY A 99 6.75 10.78 -12.58
N ILE A 100 6.83 10.50 -11.27
CA ILE A 100 5.95 11.07 -10.25
C ILE A 100 6.72 11.89 -9.23
N ALA A 101 6.18 13.07 -8.90
CA ALA A 101 6.79 14.03 -7.97
C ALA A 101 6.10 14.01 -6.60
N GLY A 102 6.84 14.38 -5.56
CA GLY A 102 6.32 14.71 -4.24
C GLY A 102 6.12 16.21 -4.00
N SER A 103 5.93 16.58 -2.73
CA SER A 103 6.07 17.98 -2.31
C SER A 103 7.54 18.35 -2.25
N GLY A 104 7.88 19.48 -2.85
CA GLY A 104 9.23 20.04 -2.81
C GLY A 104 9.39 21.07 -1.71
N LYS A 105 10.60 21.62 -1.66
CA LYS A 105 10.98 22.74 -0.81
C LYS A 105 11.73 23.80 -1.61
N SER A 106 11.57 25.04 -1.20
CA SER A 106 12.31 26.15 -1.80
C SER A 106 13.78 26.09 -1.39
N MET A 107 14.64 26.82 -2.11
CA MET A 107 16.06 26.93 -1.76
C MET A 107 16.25 27.47 -0.32
N GLU A 108 15.44 28.44 0.08
CA GLU A 108 15.49 29.02 1.42
C GLU A 108 15.11 28.02 2.50
N ASP A 109 14.07 27.22 2.27
CA ASP A 109 13.64 26.16 3.19
C ASP A 109 14.74 25.11 3.40
N TRP A 110 15.50 24.77 2.34
CA TRP A 110 16.61 23.83 2.46
C TRP A 110 17.72 24.36 3.35
N LEU A 111 18.08 25.63 3.19
CA LEU A 111 19.21 26.23 3.90
C LEU A 111 18.88 26.58 5.36
N THR A 112 17.63 26.90 5.67
CA THR A 112 17.22 27.39 7.01
C THR A 112 16.37 26.41 7.79
N GLY A 113 15.72 25.45 7.12
CA GLY A 113 14.70 24.59 7.72
C GLY A 113 15.21 23.35 8.47
N GLY A 114 16.52 23.19 8.63
CA GLY A 114 17.13 22.04 9.32
C GLY A 114 17.04 20.73 8.52
N PHE A 115 17.03 20.79 7.19
CA PHE A 115 16.92 19.60 6.32
C PHE A 115 18.26 19.09 5.78
N LEU A 116 19.37 19.72 6.18
CA LEU A 116 20.72 19.35 5.76
C LEU A 116 21.43 18.61 6.89
N THR A 117 21.62 17.31 6.73
CA THR A 117 22.38 16.47 7.67
C THR A 117 23.75 16.20 7.07
N ASN A 118 24.83 16.67 7.71
CA ASN A 118 26.20 16.56 7.20
C ASN A 118 26.36 17.06 5.76
N GLY A 119 25.65 18.13 5.40
CA GLY A 119 25.67 18.71 4.05
C GLY A 119 24.90 17.93 2.98
N GLY A 120 24.17 16.87 3.35
CA GLY A 120 23.31 16.10 2.45
C GLY A 120 21.81 16.20 2.80
N ILE A 121 20.97 15.73 1.87
CA ILE A 121 19.50 15.67 2.04
C ILE A 121 19.10 14.21 2.21
N THR A 122 18.32 13.92 3.25
CA THR A 122 17.76 12.59 3.48
C THR A 122 16.29 12.54 3.10
N VAL A 123 15.93 11.60 2.22
CA VAL A 123 14.56 11.37 1.75
C VAL A 123 14.10 9.99 2.17
N GLU A 124 13.10 9.90 3.03
CA GLU A 124 12.32 8.69 3.21
C GLU A 124 11.30 8.59 2.08
N TYR A 125 11.22 7.44 1.42
CA TYR A 125 10.31 7.22 0.30
C TYR A 125 9.55 5.91 0.42
N GLY A 126 8.38 5.89 -0.20
CA GLY A 126 7.59 4.70 -0.49
C GLY A 126 7.06 4.80 -1.92
N PHE A 127 7.12 3.70 -2.65
CA PHE A 127 6.60 3.60 -4.01
C PHE A 127 5.86 2.27 -4.18
N GLN A 128 4.69 2.33 -4.81
CA GLN A 128 3.87 1.17 -5.07
C GLN A 128 3.21 1.32 -6.43
N ILE A 129 3.25 0.27 -7.23
CA ILE A 129 2.49 0.20 -8.47
C ILE A 129 1.19 -0.55 -8.17
N ASP A 130 0.05 0.08 -8.45
CA ASP A 130 -1.28 -0.52 -8.30
C ASP A 130 -1.66 -1.30 -9.57
N GLY A 131 -1.31 -0.74 -10.73
CA GLY A 131 -1.68 -1.30 -12.02
C GLY A 131 -0.68 -0.96 -13.12
N ILE A 132 -0.61 -1.84 -14.11
CA ILE A 132 0.32 -1.79 -15.23
C ILE A 132 -0.51 -1.91 -16.50
N LEU A 133 -0.36 -0.96 -17.41
CA LEU A 133 -0.93 -1.03 -18.75
C LEU A 133 -0.06 -1.95 -19.59
N ASP A 134 -0.61 -3.09 -19.99
CA ASP A 134 0.11 -4.05 -20.81
C ASP A 134 0.27 -3.59 -22.27
N ARG A 135 0.94 -4.40 -23.08
CA ARG A 135 1.17 -4.12 -24.51
C ARG A 135 -0.10 -4.14 -25.35
N THR A 136 -1.19 -4.75 -24.86
CA THR A 136 -2.50 -4.80 -25.53
C THR A 136 -3.35 -3.57 -25.19
N GLY A 137 -2.88 -2.70 -24.30
CA GLY A 137 -3.62 -1.53 -23.85
C GLY A 137 -4.65 -1.86 -22.76
N ILE A 138 -4.52 -3.01 -22.10
CA ILE A 138 -5.39 -3.44 -21.00
C ILE A 138 -4.67 -3.18 -19.68
N TRP A 139 -5.37 -2.54 -18.73
CA TRP A 139 -4.86 -2.37 -17.38
C TRP A 139 -4.91 -3.71 -16.65
N THR A 140 -3.77 -4.13 -16.15
CA THR A 140 -3.61 -5.30 -15.28
C THR A 140 -3.19 -4.84 -13.90
N PHE A 141 -3.56 -5.58 -12.87
CA PHE A 141 -3.10 -5.29 -11.51
C PHE A 141 -1.65 -5.75 -11.34
N ASN A 142 -0.92 -5.05 -10.49
CA ASN A 142 0.42 -5.46 -10.13
C ASN A 142 0.37 -6.51 -9.01
N PHE A 143 0.63 -7.77 -9.37
CA PHE A 143 0.75 -8.88 -8.42
C PHE A 143 2.20 -9.27 -8.11
N ASN A 144 3.18 -8.58 -8.69
CA ASN A 144 4.60 -8.87 -8.44
C ASN A 144 5.07 -8.35 -7.08
N ASP A 145 4.36 -7.36 -6.53
CA ASP A 145 4.65 -6.74 -5.25
C ASP A 145 3.65 -7.17 -4.17
N ARG A 146 4.02 -6.98 -2.89
CA ARG A 146 3.09 -7.25 -1.78
C ARG A 146 1.81 -6.44 -1.93
N MET A 147 0.70 -7.17 -2.04
CA MET A 147 -0.64 -6.60 -2.12
C MET A 147 -1.04 -5.97 -0.77
N PHE A 148 -1.27 -4.65 -0.83
CA PHE A 148 -2.17 -3.83 0.01
C PHE A 148 -1.92 -3.65 1.51
N ASP A 149 -2.35 -2.48 2.01
CA ASP A 149 -2.96 -2.37 3.33
C ASP A 149 -4.48 -2.66 3.24
N SER A 150 -5.08 -3.07 4.35
CA SER A 150 -6.45 -3.57 4.47
C SER A 150 -7.54 -2.79 3.72
N LEU A 151 -7.46 -1.46 3.79
CA LEU A 151 -8.48 -0.54 3.29
C LEU A 151 -8.52 -0.52 1.76
N ASN A 152 -7.38 -0.74 1.12
CA ASN A 152 -7.30 -0.68 -0.34
C ASN A 152 -7.86 -1.95 -0.98
N ALA A 153 -7.60 -3.12 -0.39
CA ALA A 153 -8.16 -4.37 -0.88
C ALA A 153 -9.69 -4.33 -0.94
N LEU A 154 -10.36 -3.65 0.00
CA LEU A 154 -11.81 -3.47 -0.03
C LEU A 154 -12.30 -2.64 -1.22
N GLU A 155 -11.62 -1.53 -1.54
CA GLU A 155 -11.96 -0.72 -2.72
C GLU A 155 -11.78 -1.53 -4.01
N PHE A 156 -10.74 -2.36 -4.09
CA PHE A 156 -10.51 -3.25 -5.23
C PHE A 156 -11.58 -4.33 -5.34
N LEU A 157 -12.00 -4.93 -4.22
CA LEU A 157 -13.11 -5.89 -4.21
C LEU A 157 -14.41 -5.25 -4.67
N LYS A 158 -14.73 -4.05 -4.18
CA LYS A 158 -15.90 -3.28 -4.63
C LYS A 158 -15.87 -3.02 -6.13
N PHE A 159 -14.72 -2.56 -6.64
CA PHE A 159 -14.53 -2.35 -8.08
C PHE A 159 -14.70 -3.66 -8.87
N ALA A 160 -14.00 -4.72 -8.48
CA ALA A 160 -14.04 -6.01 -9.16
C ALA A 160 -15.45 -6.62 -9.15
N ALA A 161 -16.17 -6.54 -8.02
CA ALA A 161 -17.56 -6.99 -7.91
C ALA A 161 -18.50 -6.19 -8.82
N ASN A 162 -18.39 -4.86 -8.82
CA ASN A 162 -19.21 -3.99 -9.68
C ASN A 162 -18.99 -4.26 -11.18
N HIS A 163 -17.81 -4.75 -11.56
CA HIS A 163 -17.46 -5.07 -12.94
C HIS A 163 -17.46 -6.58 -13.25
N ASN A 164 -17.94 -7.42 -12.33
CA ASN A 164 -18.00 -8.89 -12.45
C ASN A 164 -16.65 -9.55 -12.79
N ILE A 165 -15.55 -9.02 -12.23
CA ILE A 165 -14.18 -9.50 -12.46
C ILE A 165 -13.84 -10.58 -11.41
N SER A 166 -14.47 -11.75 -11.53
CA SER A 166 -14.42 -12.81 -10.51
C SER A 166 -13.01 -13.37 -10.27
N ASN A 167 -12.15 -13.40 -11.29
CA ASN A 167 -10.75 -13.79 -11.17
C ASN A 167 -9.96 -12.85 -10.26
N VAL A 168 -10.25 -11.54 -10.28
CA VAL A 168 -9.59 -10.56 -9.39
C VAL A 168 -10.07 -10.73 -7.96
N ILE A 169 -11.36 -11.00 -7.75
CA ILE A 169 -11.90 -11.28 -6.41
C ILE A 169 -11.21 -12.51 -5.80
N GLN A 170 -11.10 -13.60 -6.57
CA GLN A 170 -10.41 -14.82 -6.13
C GLN A 170 -8.94 -14.57 -5.82
N LEU A 171 -8.25 -13.79 -6.66
CA LEU A 171 -6.84 -13.50 -6.46
C LEU A 171 -6.62 -12.59 -5.24
N VAL A 172 -7.49 -11.61 -5.01
CA VAL A 172 -7.46 -10.79 -3.79
C VAL A 172 -7.73 -11.65 -2.55
N ASP A 173 -8.69 -12.58 -2.61
CA ASP A 173 -8.98 -13.52 -1.52
C ASP A 173 -7.75 -14.36 -1.16
N GLN A 174 -6.98 -14.82 -2.16
CA GLN A 174 -5.78 -15.64 -1.97
C GLN A 174 -4.55 -14.85 -1.49
N GLU A 175 -4.31 -13.68 -2.07
CA GLU A 175 -3.03 -12.96 -1.89
C GLU A 175 -3.06 -11.88 -0.81
N ALA A 176 -4.23 -11.35 -0.47
CA ALA A 176 -4.29 -10.30 0.54
C ALA A 176 -3.95 -10.89 1.92
N LYS A 177 -2.86 -10.40 2.52
CA LYS A 177 -2.55 -10.67 3.92
C LYS A 177 -3.41 -9.77 4.79
N TRP A 178 -4.62 -10.23 5.05
CA TRP A 178 -5.59 -9.51 5.85
C TRP A 178 -5.17 -9.51 7.33
N ASP A 179 -4.67 -8.37 7.83
CA ASP A 179 -4.29 -8.20 9.24
C ASP A 179 -5.52 -8.25 10.16
N SER A 180 -5.80 -9.43 10.70
CA SER A 180 -6.96 -9.74 11.55
C SER A 180 -7.30 -8.70 12.63
N GLY A 181 -6.34 -7.90 13.12
CA GLY A 181 -6.58 -6.85 14.11
C GLY A 181 -7.39 -5.65 13.60
N ILE A 182 -7.20 -5.25 12.33
CA ILE A 182 -7.97 -4.17 11.67
C ILE A 182 -9.30 -4.72 11.11
N PHE A 183 -9.40 -6.04 10.96
CA PHE A 183 -10.35 -6.72 10.10
C PHE A 183 -11.64 -7.22 10.75
N LEU A 184 -11.81 -7.04 12.07
CA LEU A 184 -13.06 -7.40 12.76
C LEU A 184 -14.29 -6.69 12.17
N GLY A 185 -14.12 -5.51 11.57
CA GLY A 185 -15.19 -4.75 10.92
C GLY A 185 -15.56 -5.19 9.51
N LEU A 186 -14.75 -6.03 8.85
CA LEU A 186 -14.87 -6.38 7.43
C LEU A 186 -15.41 -7.80 7.19
N PHE A 187 -15.86 -8.47 8.26
CA PHE A 187 -16.54 -9.77 8.15
C PHE A 187 -17.77 -9.75 7.23
N PRO A 188 -18.65 -8.72 7.27
CA PRO A 188 -19.74 -8.62 6.31
C PRO A 188 -19.25 -8.51 4.86
N ASP A 189 -18.22 -7.71 4.60
CA ASP A 189 -17.66 -7.53 3.26
C ASP A 189 -17.08 -8.84 2.72
N ALA A 190 -16.40 -9.63 3.55
CA ALA A 190 -15.85 -10.90 3.11
C ALA A 190 -16.92 -11.92 2.69
N ILE A 191 -18.06 -11.91 3.38
CA ILE A 191 -19.21 -12.71 2.99
C ILE A 191 -19.81 -12.18 1.68
N GLU A 192 -19.99 -10.86 1.56
CA GLU A 192 -20.53 -10.21 0.38
C GLU A 192 -19.71 -10.50 -0.88
N PHE A 193 -18.37 -10.43 -0.78
CA PHE A 193 -17.46 -10.71 -1.88
C PHE A 193 -17.10 -12.19 -2.04
N GLY A 194 -17.58 -13.07 -1.15
CA GLY A 194 -17.31 -14.50 -1.22
C GLY A 194 -15.84 -14.88 -1.01
N LEU A 195 -15.13 -14.19 -0.12
CA LEU A 195 -13.72 -14.39 0.19
C LEU A 195 -13.49 -15.66 1.03
N GLN A 196 -13.32 -16.80 0.36
CA GLN A 196 -13.30 -18.13 0.99
C GLN A 196 -12.04 -18.44 1.78
N HIS A 197 -10.89 -17.95 1.33
CA HIS A 197 -9.61 -18.15 2.00
C HIS A 197 -9.53 -17.24 3.22
N TRP A 198 -9.88 -15.96 3.06
CA TRP A 198 -9.97 -15.05 4.19
C TRP A 198 -10.95 -15.53 5.26
N LEU A 199 -12.13 -16.01 4.86
CA LEU A 199 -13.12 -16.50 5.80
C LEU A 199 -12.58 -17.68 6.62
N ALA A 200 -11.79 -18.57 6.00
CA ALA A 200 -11.17 -19.69 6.72
C ALA A 200 -10.17 -19.18 7.77
N ASP A 201 -9.25 -18.29 7.38
CA ASP A 201 -8.26 -17.68 8.29
C ASP A 201 -8.93 -16.89 9.43
N PHE A 202 -10.00 -16.17 9.11
CA PHE A 202 -10.78 -15.42 10.09
C PHE A 202 -11.43 -16.35 11.11
N LEU A 203 -12.07 -17.43 10.65
CA LEU A 203 -12.75 -18.41 11.50
C LEU A 203 -11.76 -19.15 12.42
N GLU A 204 -10.57 -19.49 11.93
CA GLU A 204 -9.50 -20.11 12.73
C GLU A 204 -9.08 -19.23 13.91
N LYS A 205 -9.06 -17.91 13.74
CA LYS A 205 -8.68 -16.94 14.77
C LYS A 205 -9.77 -16.67 15.81
N GLN A 206 -11.01 -17.13 15.60
CA GLN A 206 -12.07 -16.97 16.58
C GLN A 206 -11.81 -17.88 17.79
N LYS A 207 -11.94 -17.29 18.98
CA LYS A 207 -11.65 -17.97 20.26
C LYS A 207 -12.88 -18.51 20.96
N THR A 208 -14.04 -17.88 20.78
CA THR A 208 -15.27 -18.25 21.47
C THR A 208 -16.46 -18.28 20.51
N SER A 209 -17.42 -19.13 20.82
CA SER A 209 -18.69 -19.27 20.11
C SER A 209 -19.51 -17.96 20.14
N GLU A 210 -19.57 -17.30 21.29
CA GLU A 210 -20.29 -16.03 21.50
C GLU A 210 -19.80 -14.90 20.57
N ASP A 211 -18.47 -14.73 20.43
CA ASP A 211 -17.88 -13.70 19.57
C ASP A 211 -18.18 -13.96 18.09
N LEU A 212 -18.20 -15.24 17.68
CA LEU A 212 -18.59 -15.62 16.32
C LEU A 212 -20.09 -15.37 16.08
N ALA A 213 -20.96 -15.74 17.03
CA ALA A 213 -22.40 -15.50 16.92
C ALA A 213 -22.71 -14.00 16.75
N TRP A 214 -22.14 -13.15 17.60
CA TRP A 214 -22.32 -11.70 17.53
C TRP A 214 -21.90 -11.11 16.17
N LYS A 215 -20.89 -11.69 15.51
CA LYS A 215 -20.49 -11.24 14.17
C LYS A 215 -21.42 -11.74 13.08
N LEU A 216 -21.92 -12.97 13.20
CA LEU A 216 -22.91 -13.52 12.27
C LEU A 216 -24.23 -12.73 12.31
N GLU A 217 -24.62 -12.19 13.47
CA GLU A 217 -25.80 -11.31 13.59
C GLU A 217 -25.71 -10.03 12.75
N LYS A 218 -24.49 -9.56 12.44
CA LYS A 218 -24.26 -8.36 11.61
C LYS A 218 -24.29 -8.65 10.12
N VAL A 219 -24.41 -9.91 9.73
CA VAL A 219 -24.39 -10.34 8.33
C VAL A 219 -25.80 -10.73 7.89
N ASP A 220 -26.16 -10.36 6.67
CA ASP A 220 -27.36 -10.88 6.04
C ASP A 220 -27.15 -12.36 5.67
N MET A 221 -27.53 -13.26 6.58
CA MET A 221 -27.40 -14.71 6.40
C MET A 221 -28.05 -15.24 5.13
N LYS A 222 -29.05 -14.54 4.57
CA LYS A 222 -29.71 -14.96 3.32
C LYS A 222 -28.84 -14.74 2.09
N LYS A 223 -27.87 -13.82 2.17
CA LYS A 223 -26.90 -13.53 1.11
C LYS A 223 -25.65 -14.39 1.21
N MET A 224 -25.47 -15.14 2.31
CA MET A 224 -24.33 -16.03 2.46
C MET A 224 -24.39 -17.16 1.42
N SER A 225 -23.24 -17.43 0.80
CA SER A 225 -23.09 -18.66 0.03
C SER A 225 -23.26 -19.88 0.95
N GLY A 226 -23.81 -20.97 0.41
CA GLY A 226 -23.96 -22.21 1.19
C GLY A 226 -22.62 -22.74 1.72
N GLU A 227 -21.51 -22.49 1.00
CA GLU A 227 -20.17 -22.87 1.44
C GLU A 227 -19.67 -22.03 2.62
N SER A 228 -19.85 -20.71 2.56
CA SER A 228 -19.54 -19.81 3.67
C SER A 228 -20.35 -20.18 4.92
N MET A 229 -21.65 -20.46 4.76
CA MET A 229 -22.52 -20.87 5.86
C MET A 229 -22.03 -22.17 6.51
N LYS A 230 -21.69 -23.19 5.71
CA LYS A 230 -21.15 -24.47 6.21
C LYS A 230 -19.88 -24.26 7.04
N LYS A 231 -18.95 -23.42 6.57
CA LYS A 231 -17.71 -23.11 7.31
C LYS A 231 -18.01 -22.43 8.65
N CYS A 232 -18.88 -21.42 8.67
CA CYS A 232 -19.26 -20.72 9.89
C CYS A 232 -19.93 -21.66 10.90
N VAL A 233 -20.92 -22.46 10.46
CA VAL A 233 -21.63 -23.41 11.31
C VAL A 233 -20.68 -24.46 11.88
N LYS A 234 -19.79 -25.01 11.06
CA LYS A 234 -18.77 -25.97 11.50
C LYS A 234 -17.92 -25.37 12.63
N ARG A 235 -17.36 -24.17 12.41
CA ARG A 235 -16.50 -23.51 13.41
C ARG A 235 -17.26 -23.17 14.69
N PHE A 236 -18.51 -22.74 14.58
CA PHE A 236 -19.34 -22.42 15.74
C PHE A 236 -19.51 -23.63 16.66
N PHE A 237 -19.83 -24.81 16.11
CA PHE A 237 -19.95 -26.04 16.90
C PHE A 237 -18.62 -26.52 17.48
N GLU A 238 -17.50 -26.35 16.76
CA GLU A 238 -16.18 -26.65 17.31
C GLU A 238 -15.89 -25.82 18.57
N LEU A 239 -16.22 -24.53 18.56
CA LEU A 239 -16.02 -23.62 19.69
C LEU A 239 -16.95 -23.94 20.87
N GLU A 240 -18.24 -24.20 20.61
CA GLU A 240 -19.21 -24.61 21.63
C GLU A 240 -18.78 -25.88 22.40
N LEU A 241 -18.18 -26.84 21.70
CA LEU A 241 -17.67 -28.06 22.32
C LEU A 241 -16.43 -27.79 23.19
N MET A 242 -15.56 -26.87 22.77
CA MET A 242 -14.38 -26.45 23.55
C MET A 242 -14.78 -25.66 24.80
N ASP A 243 -15.76 -24.75 24.68
CA ASP A 243 -16.26 -23.93 25.78
C ASP A 243 -16.88 -24.83 26.87
N LYS A 244 -17.68 -25.83 26.49
CA LYS A 244 -18.29 -26.80 27.42
C LYS A 244 -17.30 -27.80 28.00
N GLY A 245 -16.29 -28.22 27.23
CA GLY A 245 -15.26 -29.14 27.71
C GLY A 245 -14.37 -28.54 28.81
N SER A 246 -14.19 -27.22 28.79
CA SER A 246 -13.37 -26.50 29.77
C SER A 246 -14.05 -26.36 31.14
N SER A 247 -15.40 -26.35 31.19
CA SER A 247 -16.17 -26.24 32.43
C SER A 247 -16.31 -27.57 33.21
N PHE A 248 -15.81 -28.68 32.67
CA PHE A 248 -15.83 -30.00 33.35
C PHE A 248 -14.56 -30.27 34.16
N TYR A 249 -13.55 -29.41 34.07
CA TYR A 249 -12.25 -29.55 34.75
C TYR A 249 -11.96 -28.44 35.78
N GLU A 250 -12.93 -27.57 36.08
CA GLU A 250 -12.93 -26.65 37.23
C GLU A 250 -13.87 -27.16 38.32
#